data_AF-A0A914EG84-F1
#
_entry.id   AF-A0A914EG84-F1
#
_cell.length_a   1.000
_cell.length_b   1.000
_cell.length_c   1.000
_cell.angle_alpha   90.00
_cell.angle_beta   90.00
_cell.angle_gamma   90.00
#
_symmetry.space_group_name_H-M   'P 1'
#
loop_
_entity.id
_entity.type
_entity.pdbx_description
1 polymer ?
#
loop_
_entity_poly.entity_id
_entity_poly.type
_entity_poly.pdbx_seq_one_letter_code
_entity_poly.pdbx_strand_id
1 'polypeptide(L)'
;MDDAILNEPISLYWAKDELWTTTFNECSLEAKHLSKDEIDFSGHFYAQLDGDIAYIPEDNQHNFLIIFCEDIKRIDKQPIFHAIRFSKDCSVRIESFLIHSLPIPIKLGEKCTFNVYAYHRAVNAKMCFVSPYTIHLHILQVERAPFILLKDSPREDDFKEPTLPWTFTSRILTLEPVNLFNFAGYGLLISHLQDHREQIQPAHWPYLMRADKNSRIGSLEQEFKISWLDVDATKFKHKMFNGLSGSYEGKNEKLGIEFNSDTNEYSVDILTTRPDGTYFLYAKDNSTTFAMIFALADKFNGDPVEDTLKVFLFQNGQALRLDAGVWHSLPILIYPHGEAEFCEIVCETNALIEINLHYECGEGLKFRSG
;
A
#
# COMPACT_ATOMS: atom_id res chain seq x y z
N MET A 1 -8.29 -16.16 -6.56
CA MET A 1 -7.21 -16.49 -5.62
C MET A 1 -7.83 -16.41 -4.25
N ASP A 2 -7.63 -17.42 -3.41
CA ASP A 2 -8.01 -17.31 -2.00
C ASP A 2 -6.98 -16.36 -1.36
N ASP A 3 -7.25 -15.06 -1.44
CA ASP A 3 -6.45 -14.03 -0.78
C ASP A 3 -6.78 -14.11 0.71
N ALA A 4 -6.11 -15.06 1.36
CA ALA A 4 -6.15 -15.20 2.78
C ALA A 4 -5.73 -13.86 3.40
N ILE A 5 -6.63 -13.29 4.18
CA ILE A 5 -6.29 -12.43 5.31
C ILE A 5 -4.98 -13.00 5.88
N LEU A 6 -3.91 -12.19 5.98
CA LEU A 6 -2.79 -12.55 6.84
C LEU A 6 -3.31 -12.49 8.29
N ASN A 7 -4.16 -13.45 8.66
CA ASN A 7 -4.30 -13.90 10.03
C ASN A 7 -3.07 -14.75 10.28
N GLU A 8 -1.93 -14.08 10.37
CA GLU A 8 -0.69 -14.74 10.73
C GLU A 8 -0.56 -14.65 12.24
N PRO A 9 -0.76 -15.77 12.96
CA PRO A 9 -0.52 -15.79 14.39
C PRO A 9 0.97 -15.58 14.61
N ILE A 10 1.31 -14.48 15.29
CA ILE A 10 2.65 -14.26 15.79
C ILE A 10 2.74 -14.90 17.17
N SER A 11 3.64 -15.87 17.31
CA SER A 11 3.94 -16.49 18.59
C SER A 11 5.18 -15.85 19.19
N LEU A 12 5.04 -15.29 20.38
CA LEU A 12 6.10 -14.75 21.22
C LEU A 12 6.23 -15.60 22.47
N TYR A 13 7.45 -15.97 22.86
CA TYR A 13 7.64 -16.72 24.10
C TYR A 13 8.97 -16.41 24.76
N TRP A 14 8.95 -16.37 26.10
CA TRP A 14 10.15 -16.28 26.90
C TRP A 14 10.77 -17.66 27.11
N ALA A 15 11.98 -17.87 26.60
CA ALA A 15 12.81 -19.02 26.90
C ALA A 15 13.89 -18.60 27.91
N LYS A 16 13.66 -18.90 29.20
CA LYS A 16 14.42 -18.29 30.30
C LYS A 16 14.27 -16.76 30.25
N ASP A 17 15.38 -16.03 30.22
CA ASP A 17 15.41 -14.57 30.22
C ASP A 17 15.46 -13.97 28.80
N GLU A 18 15.18 -14.75 27.76
CA GLU A 18 15.24 -14.32 26.35
C GLU A 18 13.88 -14.44 25.68
N LEU A 19 13.43 -13.38 25.00
CA LEU A 19 12.18 -13.33 24.25
C LEU A 19 12.45 -13.70 22.80
N TRP A 20 11.78 -14.76 22.36
CA TRP A 20 11.87 -15.25 21.00
C TRP A 20 10.54 -15.04 20.28
N THR A 21 10.62 -14.60 19.03
CA THR A 21 9.51 -14.55 18.09
C THR A 21 9.62 -15.69 17.10
N THR A 22 8.49 -16.25 16.72
CA THR A 22 8.39 -17.07 15.52
C THR A 22 7.42 -16.39 14.58
N THR A 23 7.94 -15.72 13.57
CA THR A 23 7.17 -15.04 12.54
C THR A 23 7.73 -15.41 11.18
N PHE A 24 6.87 -15.53 10.16
CA PHE A 24 7.32 -15.58 8.76
C PHE A 24 8.43 -16.63 8.47
N ASN A 25 8.35 -17.82 9.08
CA ASN A 25 9.33 -18.93 9.00
C ASN A 25 10.71 -18.69 9.65
N GLU A 26 10.90 -17.60 10.40
CA GLU A 26 12.15 -17.29 11.09
C GLU A 26 11.95 -17.15 12.60
N CYS A 27 12.99 -17.49 13.37
CA CYS A 27 13.03 -17.35 14.81
C CYS A 27 14.06 -16.27 15.17
N SER A 28 13.63 -15.17 15.80
CA SER A 28 14.51 -14.08 16.20
C SER A 28 14.42 -13.77 17.69
N LEU A 29 15.55 -13.33 18.24
CA LEU A 29 15.65 -12.83 19.60
C LEU A 29 15.25 -11.35 19.61
N GLU A 30 14.21 -11.01 20.34
CA GLU A 30 13.70 -9.63 20.38
C GLU A 30 14.15 -8.86 21.63
N ALA A 31 14.20 -9.53 22.78
CA ALA A 31 14.49 -8.87 24.04
C ALA A 31 15.11 -9.82 25.07
N LYS A 32 15.73 -9.26 26.10
CA LYS A 32 16.22 -9.99 27.28
C LYS A 32 15.73 -9.37 28.57
N HIS A 33 15.33 -10.19 29.54
CA HIS A 33 15.15 -9.71 30.90
C HIS A 33 16.52 -9.52 31.56
N LEU A 34 16.76 -8.32 32.09
CA LEU A 34 17.91 -8.08 32.99
C LEU A 34 17.53 -8.35 34.44
N SER A 35 16.29 -8.03 34.78
CA SER A 35 15.70 -8.28 36.08
C SER A 35 14.18 -8.45 35.93
N LYS A 36 13.48 -8.67 37.04
CA LYS A 36 12.01 -8.80 37.05
C LYS A 36 11.31 -7.59 36.44
N ASP A 37 11.91 -6.40 36.59
CA ASP A 37 11.30 -5.12 36.22
C ASP A 37 12.08 -4.41 35.10
N GLU A 38 13.07 -5.06 34.49
CA GLU A 38 13.94 -4.46 33.46
C GLU A 38 14.12 -5.37 32.25
N ILE A 39 14.03 -4.77 31.06
CA ILE A 39 14.18 -5.43 29.75
C ILE A 39 15.20 -4.68 28.91
N ASP A 40 16.07 -5.43 28.24
CA ASP A 40 16.92 -4.99 27.15
C ASP A 40 16.29 -5.39 25.83
N PHE A 41 15.78 -4.41 25.09
CA PHE A 41 15.28 -4.64 23.75
C PHE A 41 16.39 -4.43 22.72
N SER A 42 16.60 -5.44 21.88
CA SER A 42 17.53 -5.44 20.75
C SER A 42 16.88 -5.98 19.47
N GLY A 43 15.55 -6.03 19.47
CA GLY A 43 14.75 -6.67 18.45
C GLY A 43 14.52 -5.78 17.23
N HIS A 44 13.60 -6.25 16.40
CA HIS A 44 13.22 -5.60 15.16
C HIS A 44 12.15 -4.53 15.40
N PHE A 45 12.27 -3.44 14.68
CA PHE A 45 11.23 -2.45 14.50
C PHE A 45 10.56 -2.63 13.14
N TYR A 46 9.25 -2.44 13.15
CA TYR A 46 8.36 -2.59 12.00
C TYR A 46 7.62 -1.30 11.75
N ALA A 47 7.32 -1.04 10.48
CA ALA A 47 6.31 -0.05 10.09
C ALA A 47 5.58 -0.59 8.87
N GLN A 48 4.25 -0.62 8.93
CA GLN A 48 3.45 -0.89 7.75
C GLN A 48 3.45 0.35 6.86
N LEU A 49 3.60 0.14 5.56
CA LEU A 49 3.72 1.20 4.56
C LEU A 49 2.42 1.42 3.80
N ASP A 50 1.54 0.42 3.83
CA ASP A 50 0.31 0.33 3.03
C ASP A 50 -0.93 0.10 3.89
N GLY A 51 -0.83 0.32 5.19
CA GLY A 51 -1.99 0.35 6.06
C GLY A 51 -1.70 0.32 7.54
N ASP A 52 -2.75 0.14 8.32
CA ASP A 52 -2.65 0.04 9.76
C ASP A 52 -2.43 -1.43 10.14
N ILE A 53 -1.84 -1.66 11.31
CA ILE A 53 -1.68 -3.01 11.85
C ILE A 53 -2.37 -3.09 13.20
N ALA A 54 -3.14 -4.16 13.40
CA ALA A 54 -3.73 -4.47 14.68
C ALA A 54 -3.07 -5.69 15.31
N TYR A 55 -2.72 -5.57 16.59
CA TYR A 55 -2.27 -6.66 17.45
C TYR A 55 -3.38 -7.01 18.42
N ILE A 56 -3.87 -8.26 18.34
CA ILE A 56 -4.94 -8.77 19.19
C ILE A 56 -4.42 -9.99 19.97
N PRO A 57 -4.35 -9.93 21.31
CA PRO A 57 -3.93 -11.08 22.11
C PRO A 57 -4.98 -12.20 22.04
N GLU A 58 -4.58 -13.44 21.73
CA GLU A 58 -5.53 -14.57 21.64
C GLU A 58 -6.13 -14.93 23.00
N ASP A 59 -5.31 -14.98 24.04
CA ASP A 59 -5.72 -15.59 25.31
C ASP A 59 -6.15 -14.58 26.39
N ASN A 60 -6.09 -13.26 26.13
CA ASN A 60 -6.37 -12.19 27.11
C ASN A 60 -5.64 -12.36 28.46
N GLN A 61 -4.48 -13.03 28.50
CA GLN A 61 -3.81 -13.41 29.74
C GLN A 61 -2.65 -12.49 30.13
N HIS A 62 -2.07 -11.77 29.17
CA HIS A 62 -0.78 -11.11 29.38
C HIS A 62 -0.86 -9.62 29.06
N ASN A 63 -0.41 -8.80 30.02
CA ASN A 63 -0.06 -7.42 29.71
C ASN A 63 1.17 -7.42 28.80
N PHE A 64 1.24 -6.47 27.89
CA PHE A 64 2.33 -6.37 26.93
C PHE A 64 2.80 -4.93 26.77
N LEU A 65 3.99 -4.79 26.19
CA LEU A 65 4.60 -3.51 25.83
C LEU A 65 4.69 -3.41 24.32
N ILE A 66 4.57 -2.20 23.79
CA ILE A 66 5.01 -1.87 22.44
C ILE A 66 5.96 -0.68 22.56
N ILE A 67 7.11 -0.77 21.91
CA ILE A 67 8.10 0.30 21.87
C ILE A 67 7.89 1.04 20.57
N PHE A 68 7.55 2.32 20.64
CA PHE A 68 7.48 3.22 19.50
C PHE A 68 8.80 3.97 19.35
N CYS A 69 9.22 4.19 18.11
CA CYS A 69 10.39 4.98 17.78
C CYS A 69 9.95 6.29 17.13
N GLU A 70 10.15 7.40 17.83
CA GLU A 70 9.95 8.74 17.30
C GLU A 70 11.22 9.24 16.60
N ASP A 71 11.00 9.81 15.42
CA ASP A 71 11.91 10.69 14.71
C ASP A 71 13.31 10.12 14.41
N ILE A 72 13.36 9.13 13.52
CA ILE A 72 14.62 8.69 12.89
C ILE A 72 15.21 9.78 11.97
N LYS A 73 14.48 10.89 11.69
CA LYS A 73 14.83 11.89 10.66
C LYS A 73 16.11 12.69 10.96
N ARG A 74 16.73 12.53 12.13
CA ARG A 74 17.90 13.29 12.57
C ARG A 74 19.09 12.38 12.88
N ILE A 75 19.97 12.19 11.90
CA ILE A 75 21.28 11.51 12.07
C ILE A 75 22.11 12.13 13.22
N ASP A 76 21.85 13.38 13.57
CA ASP A 76 22.55 14.15 14.60
C ASP A 76 21.94 14.01 16.02
N LYS A 77 20.80 13.32 16.19
CA LYS A 77 20.16 13.10 17.49
C LYS A 77 19.85 11.63 17.72
N GLN A 78 20.02 11.17 18.96
CA GLN A 78 19.59 9.83 19.34
C GLN A 78 18.06 9.71 19.12
N PRO A 79 17.58 8.60 18.52
CA PRO A 79 16.16 8.36 18.36
C PRO A 79 15.46 8.35 19.73
N ILE A 80 14.22 8.85 19.76
CA ILE A 80 13.43 8.87 20.99
C ILE A 80 12.56 7.64 21.00
N PHE A 81 12.66 6.84 22.07
CA PHE A 81 11.87 5.63 22.22
C PHE A 81 10.80 5.83 23.28
N HIS A 82 9.57 5.45 22.93
CA HIS A 82 8.43 5.47 23.84
C HIS A 82 7.94 4.05 24.03
N ALA A 83 8.25 3.47 25.20
CA ALA A 83 7.61 2.24 25.59
C ALA A 83 6.22 2.57 26.13
N ILE A 84 5.20 1.86 25.65
CA ILE A 84 3.83 1.98 26.10
C ILE A 84 3.35 0.63 26.61
N ARG A 85 2.74 0.63 27.80
CA ARG A 85 2.16 -0.57 28.40
C ARG A 85 0.67 -0.70 28.13
N PHE A 86 0.28 -1.86 27.64
CA PHE A 86 -1.11 -2.23 27.38
C PHE A 86 -1.57 -3.32 28.35
N SER A 87 -2.83 -3.27 28.73
CA SER A 87 -3.44 -4.34 29.51
C SER A 87 -3.82 -5.51 28.62
N LYS A 88 -3.94 -6.69 29.24
CA LYS A 88 -4.21 -7.97 28.57
C LYS A 88 -5.52 -8.05 27.78
N ASP A 89 -6.44 -7.12 28.03
CA ASP A 89 -7.76 -6.99 27.41
C ASP A 89 -7.80 -5.91 26.31
N CYS A 90 -6.65 -5.30 26.00
CA CYS A 90 -6.52 -4.33 24.93
C CYS A 90 -6.07 -4.99 23.61
N SER A 91 -6.72 -4.58 22.54
CA SER A 91 -6.19 -4.65 21.18
C SER A 91 -5.52 -3.32 20.83
N VAL A 92 -4.45 -3.35 20.04
CA VAL A 92 -3.74 -2.13 19.61
C VAL A 92 -3.79 -2.03 18.11
N ARG A 93 -4.41 -0.97 17.58
CA ARG A 93 -4.29 -0.55 16.18
C ARG A 93 -3.19 0.51 16.09
N ILE A 94 -2.25 0.29 15.19
CA ILE A 94 -1.12 1.18 14.93
C ILE A 94 -1.25 1.68 13.50
N GLU A 95 -1.23 3.00 13.35
CA GLU A 95 -1.34 3.65 12.05
C GLU A 95 -0.13 3.33 11.15
N SER A 96 -0.34 3.35 9.84
CA SER A 96 0.73 3.29 8.85
C SER A 96 1.88 4.25 9.16
N PHE A 97 3.10 3.86 8.79
CA PHE A 97 4.37 4.58 9.01
C PHE A 97 4.82 4.76 10.47
N LEU A 98 4.00 4.42 11.46
CA LEU A 98 4.45 4.41 12.85
C LEU A 98 5.41 3.24 13.07
N ILE A 99 6.61 3.59 13.52
CA ILE A 99 7.68 2.62 13.76
C ILE A 99 7.49 2.05 15.17
N HIS A 100 7.33 0.74 15.25
CA HIS A 100 7.01 0.04 16.49
C HIS A 100 7.67 -1.34 16.58
N SER A 101 7.91 -1.84 17.78
CA SER A 101 8.28 -3.23 18.01
C SER A 101 7.06 -4.14 17.87
N LEU A 102 7.28 -5.46 17.70
CA LEU A 102 6.23 -6.43 18.01
C LEU A 102 5.80 -6.32 19.48
N PRO A 103 4.59 -6.81 19.85
CA PRO A 103 4.17 -6.88 21.24
C PRO A 103 5.16 -7.68 22.10
N ILE A 104 5.59 -7.11 23.21
CA ILE A 104 6.53 -7.74 24.16
C ILE A 104 5.73 -8.19 25.38
N PRO A 105 5.48 -9.49 25.59
CA PRO A 105 4.78 -9.97 26.78
C PRO A 105 5.64 -9.69 28.02
N ILE A 106 5.03 -9.20 29.11
CA ILE A 106 5.76 -8.80 30.33
C ILE A 106 6.14 -9.98 31.23
N LYS A 107 5.47 -11.13 31.09
CA LYS A 107 5.61 -12.26 32.03
C LYS A 107 6.50 -13.36 31.45
N LEU A 108 7.52 -13.75 32.22
CA LEU A 108 8.45 -14.84 31.91
C LEU A 108 7.78 -16.22 31.85
N GLY A 109 8.32 -17.07 30.97
CA GLY A 109 8.06 -18.52 30.93
C GLY A 109 6.76 -18.97 30.26
N GLU A 110 5.97 -18.05 29.70
CA GLU A 110 4.70 -18.36 29.04
C GLU A 110 4.75 -17.95 27.56
N LYS A 111 4.16 -18.78 26.71
CA LYS A 111 3.94 -18.49 25.30
C LYS A 111 2.72 -17.58 25.19
N CYS A 112 2.85 -16.46 24.49
CA CYS A 112 1.77 -15.56 24.15
C CYS A 112 1.60 -15.51 22.64
N THR A 113 0.39 -15.73 22.16
CA THR A 113 0.06 -15.57 20.74
C THR A 113 -0.69 -14.28 20.52
N PHE A 114 -0.32 -13.55 19.49
CA PHE A 114 -1.05 -12.40 18.98
C PHE A 114 -1.51 -12.71 17.57
N ASN A 115 -2.79 -12.49 17.32
CA ASN A 115 -3.29 -12.39 15.96
C ASN A 115 -2.93 -11.01 15.43
N VAL A 116 -2.25 -11.00 14.30
CA VAL A 116 -1.90 -9.78 13.58
C VAL A 116 -2.84 -9.63 12.42
N TYR A 117 -3.48 -8.46 12.36
CA TYR A 117 -4.34 -8.09 11.26
C TYR A 117 -3.73 -6.87 10.58
N ALA A 118 -3.39 -7.01 9.29
CA ALA A 118 -3.19 -5.84 8.46
C ALA A 118 -4.56 -5.26 8.10
N TYR A 119 -4.82 -4.04 8.54
CA TYR A 119 -5.99 -3.27 8.16
C TYR A 119 -5.56 -2.51 6.90
N HIS A 120 -6.13 -2.87 5.75
CA HIS A 120 -5.91 -2.39 4.37
C HIS A 120 -5.38 -3.47 3.40
N ARG A 121 -5.71 -3.30 2.12
CA ARG A 121 -5.73 -4.38 1.12
C ARG A 121 -4.32 -4.78 0.66
N ALA A 122 -4.07 -6.08 0.85
CA ALA A 122 -3.25 -7.02 0.08
C ALA A 122 -1.71 -6.93 0.08
N VAL A 123 -1.05 -5.78 0.24
CA VAL A 123 0.37 -5.74 -0.15
C VAL A 123 1.34 -6.04 1.00
N ASN A 124 0.91 -5.94 2.27
CA ASN A 124 1.73 -6.14 3.47
C ASN A 124 3.13 -5.53 3.32
N ALA A 125 3.21 -4.37 2.67
CA ALA A 125 4.45 -3.67 2.45
C ALA A 125 4.95 -3.20 3.81
N LYS A 126 5.91 -3.93 4.39
CA LYS A 126 6.49 -3.63 5.70
C LYS A 126 7.94 -3.19 5.56
N MET A 127 8.29 -2.17 6.32
CA MET A 127 9.68 -1.89 6.65
C MET A 127 10.06 -2.69 7.90
N CYS A 128 11.22 -3.34 7.88
CA CYS A 128 11.81 -4.01 9.04
C CYS A 128 13.26 -3.56 9.19
N PHE A 129 13.65 -3.15 10.39
CA PHE A 129 15.05 -2.83 10.68
C PHE A 129 15.41 -3.16 12.13
N VAL A 130 16.69 -3.43 12.37
CA VAL A 130 17.24 -3.65 13.72
C VAL A 130 17.80 -2.33 14.23
N SER A 131 17.40 -1.92 15.43
CA SER A 131 17.99 -0.74 16.07
C SER A 131 19.47 -0.98 16.35
N PRO A 132 20.39 -0.06 15.98
CA PRO A 132 21.80 -0.16 16.37
C PRO A 132 22.00 0.12 17.88
N TYR A 133 20.94 0.52 18.59
CA TYR A 133 20.95 0.79 20.03
C TYR A 133 20.19 -0.29 20.79
N THR A 134 20.78 -0.78 21.89
CA THR A 134 20.07 -1.54 22.91
C THR A 134 19.24 -0.58 23.75
N ILE A 135 17.94 -0.85 23.88
CA ILE A 135 17.01 -0.02 24.64
C ILE A 135 16.80 -0.67 26.01
N HIS A 136 17.29 -0.02 27.06
CA HIS A 136 17.10 -0.43 28.44
C HIS A 136 15.78 0.15 28.97
N LEU A 137 14.82 -0.70 29.30
CA LEU A 137 13.49 -0.31 29.75
C LEU A 137 13.22 -0.80 31.17
N HIS A 138 12.80 0.12 32.04
CA HIS A 138 12.26 -0.23 33.35
C HIS A 138 10.73 -0.34 33.24
N ILE A 139 10.18 -1.55 33.30
CA ILE A 139 8.77 -1.89 33.03
C ILE A 139 7.79 -1.06 33.88
N LEU A 140 8.18 -0.70 35.10
CA LEU A 140 7.35 0.09 36.01
C LEU A 140 7.33 1.60 35.70
N GLN A 141 8.28 2.09 34.90
CA GLN A 141 8.42 3.51 34.51
C GLN A 141 7.84 3.79 33.11
N VAL A 142 7.35 2.75 32.43
CA VAL A 142 6.70 2.84 31.13
C VAL A 142 5.43 3.68 31.24
N GLU A 143 5.23 4.59 30.30
CA GLU A 143 4.02 5.41 30.24
C GLU A 143 2.79 4.52 30.00
N ARG A 144 1.72 4.79 30.75
CA ARG A 144 0.39 4.27 30.41
C ARG A 144 -0.16 5.18 29.34
N ALA A 145 -0.51 4.66 28.17
CA ALA A 145 -1.06 5.46 27.08
C ALA A 145 -2.21 6.33 27.62
N PRO A 146 -2.10 7.67 27.56
CA PRO A 146 -3.18 8.51 28.03
C PRO A 146 -4.35 8.49 27.04
N PHE A 147 -4.10 8.45 25.72
CA PHE A 147 -5.14 8.41 24.67
C PHE A 147 -4.56 7.87 23.35
N ILE A 148 -4.51 6.56 23.18
CA ILE A 148 -4.62 5.96 21.83
C ILE A 148 -6.11 5.68 21.66
N LEU A 149 -6.71 5.99 20.51
CA LEU A 149 -8.14 5.82 20.21
C LEU A 149 -8.58 4.35 20.39
N LEU A 150 -8.79 3.96 21.65
CA LEU A 150 -9.57 2.82 22.07
C LEU A 150 -11.02 3.17 21.76
N LYS A 151 -11.46 2.97 20.51
CA LYS A 151 -12.85 2.54 20.37
C LYS A 151 -12.90 1.17 21.05
N ASP A 152 -13.94 0.99 21.88
CA ASP A 152 -14.26 -0.23 22.61
C ASP A 152 -13.71 -1.45 21.88
N SER A 153 -12.83 -2.23 22.55
CA SER A 153 -12.10 -3.40 22.05
C SER A 153 -12.60 -3.84 20.67
N PRO A 154 -11.95 -3.45 19.57
CA PRO A 154 -12.46 -3.72 18.24
C PRO A 154 -12.71 -5.24 18.15
N ARG A 155 -13.97 -5.60 17.92
CA ARG A 155 -14.39 -6.99 17.79
C ARG A 155 -13.85 -7.51 16.47
N GLU A 156 -13.69 -8.82 16.34
CA GLU A 156 -13.34 -9.45 15.06
C GLU A 156 -14.23 -8.95 13.91
N ASP A 157 -15.51 -8.65 14.21
CA ASP A 157 -16.49 -8.05 13.30
C ASP A 157 -16.22 -6.58 12.88
N ASP A 158 -15.45 -5.82 13.67
CA ASP A 158 -15.02 -4.46 13.34
C ASP A 158 -13.87 -4.45 12.32
N PHE A 159 -13.28 -5.63 12.04
CA PHE A 159 -12.22 -5.84 11.05
C PHE A 159 -12.73 -6.46 9.75
N LYS A 160 -13.99 -6.17 9.37
CA LYS A 160 -14.46 -6.50 8.02
C LYS A 160 -13.55 -5.82 7.00
N GLU A 161 -13.20 -6.56 5.94
CA GLU A 161 -12.54 -5.98 4.79
C GLU A 161 -13.30 -4.71 4.40
N PRO A 162 -12.59 -3.58 4.21
CA PRO A 162 -13.22 -2.45 3.55
C PRO A 162 -13.88 -2.99 2.30
N THR A 163 -15.14 -2.68 2.07
CA THR A 163 -15.86 -3.04 0.85
C THR A 163 -16.31 -1.75 0.24
N LEU A 164 -15.99 -1.56 -1.03
CA LEU A 164 -16.49 -0.41 -1.74
C LEU A 164 -18.03 -0.48 -1.76
N PRO A 165 -18.72 0.66 -1.57
CA PRO A 165 -20.16 0.66 -1.65
C PRO A 165 -20.55 0.24 -3.08
N TRP A 166 -21.64 -0.54 -3.22
CA TRP A 166 -22.15 -0.92 -4.53
C TRP A 166 -22.47 0.29 -5.44
N THR A 167 -22.62 1.49 -4.86
CA THR A 167 -22.79 2.74 -5.61
C THR A 167 -21.54 3.18 -6.36
N PHE A 168 -20.35 2.74 -5.94
CA PHE A 168 -19.06 3.15 -6.47
C PHE A 168 -18.97 2.97 -7.99
N THR A 169 -19.57 1.90 -8.52
CA THR A 169 -19.57 1.55 -9.95
C THR A 169 -20.88 1.85 -10.67
N SER A 170 -21.88 2.37 -9.96
CA SER A 170 -23.24 2.57 -10.49
C SER A 170 -23.37 3.69 -11.52
N ARG A 171 -22.38 4.59 -11.60
CA ARG A 171 -22.41 5.77 -12.46
C ARG A 171 -21.50 5.64 -13.67
N ILE A 172 -21.97 6.13 -14.81
CA ILE A 172 -21.14 6.30 -16.00
C ILE A 172 -20.38 7.61 -15.85
N LEU A 173 -19.06 7.51 -15.75
CA LEU A 173 -18.17 8.64 -15.61
C LEU A 173 -18.05 9.42 -16.93
N THR A 174 -17.82 10.72 -16.79
CA THR A 174 -17.60 11.62 -17.93
C THR A 174 -16.11 11.69 -18.25
N LEU A 175 -15.77 11.40 -19.51
CA LEU A 175 -14.42 11.60 -20.03
C LEU A 175 -14.17 13.09 -20.24
N GLU A 176 -13.13 13.65 -19.61
CA GLU A 176 -12.76 15.05 -19.75
C GLU A 176 -11.29 15.23 -20.15
N PRO A 177 -10.93 16.22 -20.99
CA PRO A 177 -9.53 16.54 -21.26
C PRO A 177 -8.78 16.93 -19.99
N VAL A 178 -7.59 16.36 -19.81
CA VAL A 178 -6.74 16.70 -18.67
C VAL A 178 -6.11 18.09 -18.84
N ASN A 179 -6.02 18.84 -17.75
CA ASN A 179 -5.29 20.09 -17.65
C ASN A 179 -4.70 20.27 -16.25
N LEU A 180 -3.82 21.27 -16.10
CA LEU A 180 -3.14 21.52 -14.82
C LEU A 180 -4.10 21.79 -13.65
N PHE A 181 -5.29 22.34 -13.91
CA PHE A 181 -6.24 22.70 -12.86
C PHE A 181 -7.08 21.52 -12.39
N ASN A 182 -7.58 20.68 -13.31
CA ASN A 182 -8.41 19.54 -12.93
C ASN A 182 -7.60 18.35 -12.41
N PHE A 183 -6.31 18.25 -12.77
CA PHE A 183 -5.44 17.15 -12.34
C PHE A 183 -4.69 17.42 -11.02
N ALA A 184 -4.63 18.67 -10.55
CA ALA A 184 -3.79 19.09 -9.42
C ALA A 184 -4.04 18.33 -8.10
N GLY A 185 -5.23 17.74 -7.92
CA GLY A 185 -5.53 16.94 -6.73
C GLY A 185 -4.97 15.51 -6.77
N TYR A 186 -4.60 15.01 -7.95
CA TYR A 186 -4.15 13.63 -8.18
C TYR A 186 -2.64 13.53 -8.40
N GLY A 187 -1.98 14.66 -8.69
CA GLY A 187 -0.54 14.73 -8.87
C GLY A 187 -0.14 15.81 -9.87
N LEU A 188 0.95 15.55 -10.58
CA LEU A 188 1.56 16.47 -11.55
C LEU A 188 1.25 16.02 -12.98
N LEU A 189 0.66 16.93 -13.76
CA LEU A 189 0.52 16.79 -15.21
C LEU A 189 1.73 17.40 -15.92
N ILE A 190 2.38 16.60 -16.77
CA ILE A 190 3.46 17.04 -17.65
C ILE A 190 2.84 17.34 -19.00
N SER A 191 2.79 18.61 -19.38
CA SER A 191 2.09 19.04 -20.61
C SER A 191 2.84 18.68 -21.90
N HIS A 192 4.18 18.65 -21.86
CA HIS A 192 5.03 18.33 -23.00
C HIS A 192 6.17 17.42 -22.53
N LEU A 193 6.06 16.11 -22.80
CA LEU A 193 7.07 15.13 -22.41
C LEU A 193 8.47 15.46 -22.95
N GLN A 194 8.56 16.05 -24.14
CA GLN A 194 9.84 16.40 -24.81
C GLN A 194 10.69 17.38 -24.00
N ASP A 195 10.04 18.26 -23.25
CA ASP A 195 10.69 19.29 -22.43
C ASP A 195 10.93 18.80 -20.99
N HIS A 196 10.48 17.59 -20.66
CA HIS A 196 10.57 17.02 -19.33
C HIS A 196 11.68 15.99 -19.26
N ARG A 197 12.54 16.12 -18.25
CA ARG A 197 13.47 15.07 -17.86
C ARG A 197 13.01 14.51 -16.55
N GLU A 198 12.46 13.30 -16.61
CA GLU A 198 12.03 12.61 -15.41
C GLU A 198 13.24 12.38 -14.51
N GLN A 199 13.12 12.81 -13.26
CA GLN A 199 14.08 12.49 -12.21
C GLN A 199 13.38 11.49 -11.32
N ILE A 200 13.85 10.25 -11.32
CA ILE A 200 13.32 9.26 -10.38
C ILE A 200 13.59 9.78 -8.98
N GLN A 201 12.54 10.26 -8.34
CA GLN A 201 12.58 10.56 -6.93
C GLN A 201 12.54 9.22 -6.21
N PRO A 202 13.52 8.92 -5.33
CA PRO A 202 13.41 7.78 -4.45
C PRO A 202 12.08 7.86 -3.71
N ALA A 203 11.44 6.71 -3.50
CA ALA A 203 10.22 6.63 -2.71
C ALA A 203 10.45 7.40 -1.40
N HIS A 204 9.69 8.48 -1.23
CA HIS A 204 9.75 9.32 -0.03
C HIS A 204 8.95 8.65 1.07
N TRP A 205 9.38 7.45 1.45
CA TRP A 205 8.89 6.83 2.67
C TRP A 205 9.27 7.75 3.83
N PRO A 206 8.30 8.20 4.63
CA PRO A 206 8.62 8.83 5.89
C PRO A 206 9.60 7.90 6.63
N TYR A 207 10.73 8.45 7.11
CA TYR A 207 11.68 7.76 8.00
C TYR A 207 12.72 6.80 7.36
N LEU A 208 12.72 6.53 6.05
CA LEU A 208 13.86 5.89 5.36
C LEU A 208 14.99 6.91 5.13
N MET A 209 15.74 7.21 6.20
CA MET A 209 16.98 7.97 6.10
C MET A 209 17.97 7.15 5.29
N ARG A 210 18.36 7.67 4.11
CA ARG A 210 19.44 7.19 3.24
C ARG A 210 19.76 5.72 3.53
N ALA A 211 18.91 4.86 2.98
CA ALA A 211 19.30 3.54 2.54
C ALA A 211 20.79 3.61 2.15
N ASP A 212 21.63 2.85 2.87
CA ASP A 212 23.06 2.72 2.65
C ASP A 212 23.39 2.91 1.17
N LYS A 213 24.61 3.37 0.83
CA LYS A 213 25.06 3.38 -0.58
C LYS A 213 24.88 2.02 -1.30
N ASN A 214 24.58 0.95 -0.55
CA ASN A 214 24.22 -0.39 -1.02
C ASN A 214 22.72 -0.75 -0.99
N SER A 215 21.84 -0.11 -0.20
CA SER A 215 20.39 -0.30 -0.34
C SER A 215 19.88 0.66 -1.41
N ARG A 216 19.97 0.17 -2.64
CA ARG A 216 19.35 0.83 -3.78
C ARG A 216 17.84 0.77 -3.57
N ILE A 217 17.23 1.87 -3.15
CA ILE A 217 15.87 2.19 -3.60
C ILE A 217 16.05 2.52 -5.09
N GLY A 218 16.09 1.48 -5.92
CA GLY A 218 16.28 1.59 -7.34
C GLY A 218 15.05 2.22 -8.00
N SER A 219 15.23 2.70 -9.22
CA SER A 219 14.13 2.99 -10.12
C SER A 219 13.89 1.77 -11.00
N LEU A 220 12.64 1.33 -11.12
CA LEU A 220 12.23 0.44 -12.17
C LEU A 220 11.62 1.26 -13.29
N GLU A 221 12.27 1.23 -14.44
CA GLU A 221 11.70 1.67 -15.70
C GLU A 221 11.15 0.43 -16.40
N GLN A 222 9.85 0.45 -16.69
CA GLN A 222 9.11 -0.70 -17.18
C GLN A 222 8.35 -0.31 -18.44
N GLU A 223 8.56 -1.07 -19.49
CA GLU A 223 7.89 -0.85 -20.76
C GLU A 223 6.83 -1.91 -20.96
N PHE A 224 5.68 -1.49 -21.45
CA PHE A 224 4.60 -2.40 -21.78
C PHE A 224 3.80 -1.90 -22.98
N LYS A 225 3.18 -2.84 -23.67
CA LYS A 225 2.30 -2.60 -24.79
C LYS A 225 0.88 -2.94 -24.41
N ILE A 226 -0.02 -2.07 -24.82
CA ILE A 226 -1.46 -2.27 -24.70
C ILE A 226 -2.04 -2.41 -26.10
N SER A 227 -2.94 -3.36 -26.28
CA SER A 227 -3.67 -3.54 -27.54
C SER A 227 -5.10 -4.01 -27.32
N TRP A 228 -5.96 -3.81 -28.31
CA TRP A 228 -7.29 -4.43 -28.35
C TRP A 228 -7.21 -5.82 -28.95
N LEU A 229 -7.79 -6.80 -28.25
CA LEU A 229 -8.09 -8.12 -28.78
C LEU A 229 -9.58 -8.16 -29.15
N ASP A 230 -9.83 -8.46 -30.42
CA ASP A 230 -11.16 -8.75 -30.90
C ASP A 230 -11.63 -10.08 -30.33
N VAL A 231 -12.79 -10.06 -29.66
CA VAL A 231 -13.42 -11.26 -29.11
C VAL A 231 -14.41 -11.74 -30.17
N ASP A 232 -14.03 -12.81 -30.89
CA ASP A 232 -14.81 -13.54 -31.90
C ASP A 232 -16.24 -13.04 -32.17
N ALA A 233 -16.53 -12.45 -33.33
CA ALA A 233 -17.88 -12.05 -33.79
C ALA A 233 -18.78 -11.30 -32.75
N THR A 234 -18.24 -10.88 -31.62
CA THR A 234 -18.94 -10.14 -30.59
C THR A 234 -18.60 -8.66 -30.72
N LYS A 235 -19.49 -7.83 -30.19
CA LYS A 235 -19.33 -6.37 -30.10
C LYS A 235 -18.36 -5.92 -29.01
N PHE A 236 -17.77 -6.87 -28.29
CA PHE A 236 -16.88 -6.62 -27.17
C PHE A 236 -15.43 -6.77 -27.61
N LYS A 237 -14.59 -5.85 -27.14
CA LYS A 237 -13.13 -5.94 -27.29
C LYS A 237 -12.53 -6.02 -25.89
N HIS A 238 -11.65 -6.99 -25.65
CA HIS A 238 -10.88 -7.02 -24.41
C HIS A 238 -9.54 -6.36 -24.65
N LYS A 239 -9.01 -5.73 -23.61
CA LYS A 239 -7.69 -5.12 -23.66
C LYS A 239 -6.63 -6.13 -23.24
N MET A 240 -5.56 -6.21 -24.03
CA MET A 240 -4.38 -7.03 -23.74
C MET A 240 -3.26 -6.16 -23.20
N PHE A 241 -2.52 -6.73 -22.25
CA PHE A 241 -1.27 -6.20 -21.73
C PHE A 241 -0.13 -7.14 -22.13
N ASN A 242 0.96 -6.55 -22.61
CA ASN A 242 2.19 -7.27 -22.90
C ASN A 242 3.37 -6.51 -22.29
N GLY A 243 4.03 -7.12 -21.31
CA GLY A 243 5.19 -6.54 -20.66
C GLY A 243 6.47 -6.76 -21.47
N LEU A 244 7.14 -5.65 -21.80
CA LEU A 244 8.31 -5.63 -22.68
C LEU A 244 9.62 -5.57 -21.90
N SER A 245 9.62 -5.03 -20.68
CA SER A 245 10.82 -4.91 -19.85
C SER A 245 10.49 -4.85 -18.34
N GLY A 246 11.54 -4.78 -17.52
CA GLY A 246 11.41 -4.61 -16.08
C GLY A 246 10.76 -5.82 -15.40
N SER A 247 9.90 -5.59 -14.41
CA SER A 247 9.18 -6.67 -13.72
C SER A 247 8.02 -7.25 -14.54
N TYR A 248 7.68 -6.61 -15.66
CA TYR A 248 6.64 -7.07 -16.57
C TYR A 248 7.16 -7.95 -17.70
N GLU A 249 8.48 -8.05 -17.91
CA GLU A 249 9.06 -8.74 -19.07
C GLU A 249 8.48 -10.16 -19.26
N GLY A 250 7.88 -10.39 -20.43
CA GLY A 250 7.30 -11.69 -20.81
C GLY A 250 5.88 -11.94 -20.30
N LYS A 251 5.30 -11.03 -19.50
CA LYS A 251 3.88 -11.13 -19.10
C LYS A 251 2.98 -10.83 -20.29
N ASN A 252 1.94 -11.64 -20.46
CA ASN A 252 0.91 -11.42 -21.47
C ASN A 252 -0.44 -11.83 -20.90
N GLU A 253 -1.31 -10.86 -20.65
CA GLU A 253 -2.55 -11.08 -19.94
C GLU A 253 -3.69 -10.17 -20.41
N LYS A 254 -4.92 -10.61 -20.16
CA LYS A 254 -6.11 -9.79 -20.36
C LYS A 254 -6.20 -8.80 -19.21
N LEU A 255 -6.23 -7.51 -19.52
CA LEU A 255 -6.61 -6.51 -18.55
C LEU A 255 -8.12 -6.58 -18.35
N GLY A 256 -8.60 -6.40 -17.12
CA GLY A 256 -10.03 -6.25 -16.80
C GLY A 256 -10.59 -4.94 -17.36
N ILE A 257 -10.44 -4.73 -18.67
CA ILE A 257 -10.88 -3.54 -19.40
C ILE A 257 -11.54 -4.02 -20.69
N GLU A 258 -12.79 -3.60 -20.87
CA GLU A 258 -13.63 -3.99 -21.99
C GLU A 258 -14.14 -2.75 -22.72
N PHE A 259 -14.32 -2.85 -24.04
CA PHE A 259 -15.01 -1.85 -24.84
C PHE A 259 -16.19 -2.47 -25.57
N ASN A 260 -17.36 -1.83 -25.47
CA ASN A 260 -18.60 -2.22 -26.13
C ASN A 260 -18.91 -1.25 -27.28
N SER A 261 -18.75 -1.73 -28.52
CA SER A 261 -18.91 -0.90 -29.72
C SER A 261 -20.35 -0.40 -29.97
N ASP A 262 -21.37 -1.08 -29.45
CA ASP A 262 -22.78 -0.65 -29.64
C ASP A 262 -23.12 0.59 -28.83
N THR A 263 -22.49 0.70 -27.66
CA THR A 263 -22.81 1.74 -26.65
C THR A 263 -21.70 2.78 -26.52
N ASN A 264 -20.58 2.57 -27.22
CA ASN A 264 -19.35 3.34 -27.10
C ASN A 264 -18.87 3.45 -25.63
N GLU A 265 -19.03 2.35 -24.89
CA GLU A 265 -18.79 2.30 -23.44
C GLU A 265 -17.57 1.45 -23.12
N TYR A 266 -16.73 1.96 -22.23
CA TYR A 266 -15.60 1.25 -21.66
C TYR A 266 -15.97 0.81 -20.25
N SER A 267 -15.61 -0.42 -19.88
CA SER A 267 -15.71 -0.94 -18.51
C SER A 267 -14.30 -1.22 -17.98
N VAL A 268 -14.05 -0.91 -16.72
CA VAL A 268 -12.77 -1.11 -16.02
C VAL A 268 -13.03 -1.81 -14.70
N ASP A 269 -12.49 -3.00 -14.55
CA ASP A 269 -12.65 -3.83 -13.36
C ASP A 269 -11.50 -3.65 -12.36
N ILE A 270 -10.36 -3.12 -12.80
CA ILE A 270 -9.16 -3.03 -11.96
C ILE A 270 -8.79 -1.57 -11.69
N LEU A 271 -8.66 -1.22 -10.41
CA LEU A 271 -7.95 -0.03 -9.94
C LEU A 271 -6.70 -0.46 -9.18
N THR A 272 -5.62 0.27 -9.37
CA THR A 272 -4.37 0.09 -8.62
C THR A 272 -3.96 1.39 -7.95
N THR A 273 -3.14 1.30 -6.91
CA THR A 273 -2.52 2.48 -6.29
C THR A 273 -1.09 2.17 -5.87
N ARG A 274 -0.27 3.22 -5.78
CA ARG A 274 1.06 3.16 -5.20
C ARG A 274 1.13 4.09 -3.98
N PRO A 275 1.30 3.56 -2.77
CA PRO A 275 1.44 4.36 -1.55
C PRO A 275 2.78 5.11 -1.50
N ASP A 276 3.74 4.77 -2.36
CA ASP A 276 5.03 5.46 -2.42
C ASP A 276 5.02 6.78 -3.23
N GLY A 277 3.97 7.03 -4.03
CA GLY A 277 3.85 8.24 -4.85
C GLY A 277 4.88 8.35 -5.97
N THR A 278 5.44 7.22 -6.41
CA THR A 278 6.53 7.21 -7.39
C THR A 278 6.05 7.01 -8.82
N TYR A 279 4.75 6.79 -9.02
CA TYR A 279 4.16 6.44 -10.30
C TYR A 279 4.28 7.58 -11.32
N PHE A 280 5.15 7.39 -12.31
CA PHE A 280 5.22 8.23 -13.50
C PHE A 280 4.92 7.41 -14.74
N LEU A 281 4.06 7.91 -15.62
CA LEU A 281 3.61 7.21 -16.81
C LEU A 281 3.57 8.14 -18.02
N TYR A 282 4.04 7.62 -19.15
CA TYR A 282 3.91 8.27 -20.45
C TYR A 282 3.75 7.25 -21.59
N ALA A 283 3.10 7.69 -22.67
CA ALA A 283 3.09 6.95 -23.92
C ALA A 283 4.37 7.24 -24.72
N LYS A 284 4.96 6.21 -25.34
CA LYS A 284 6.19 6.37 -26.14
C LYS A 284 5.99 7.19 -27.40
N ASP A 285 4.81 7.11 -28.01
CA ASP A 285 4.42 7.95 -29.14
C ASP A 285 3.58 9.14 -28.63
N ASN A 286 4.06 10.36 -28.89
CA ASN A 286 3.40 11.61 -28.49
C ASN A 286 2.02 11.82 -29.13
N SER A 287 1.72 11.12 -30.23
CA SER A 287 0.39 11.15 -30.86
C SER A 287 -0.63 10.23 -30.16
N THR A 288 -0.17 9.35 -29.27
CA THR A 288 -1.02 8.44 -28.52
C THR A 288 -2.00 9.21 -27.65
N THR A 289 -3.28 8.87 -27.82
CA THR A 289 -4.37 9.36 -26.97
C THR A 289 -4.88 8.22 -26.10
N PHE A 290 -4.93 8.45 -24.79
CA PHE A 290 -5.37 7.46 -23.83
C PHE A 290 -6.17 8.09 -22.69
N ALA A 291 -7.06 7.32 -22.10
CA ALA A 291 -7.81 7.69 -20.91
C ALA A 291 -7.33 6.91 -19.69
N MET A 292 -7.50 7.48 -18.51
CA MET A 292 -7.32 6.78 -17.24
C MET A 292 -8.41 7.23 -16.27
N ILE A 293 -8.85 6.30 -15.43
CA ILE A 293 -9.74 6.57 -14.30
C ILE A 293 -8.89 6.82 -13.07
N PHE A 294 -9.27 7.79 -12.23
CA PHE A 294 -8.57 8.14 -10.99
C PHE A 294 -9.55 8.31 -9.83
N ALA A 295 -9.11 8.02 -8.61
CA ALA A 295 -9.76 8.39 -7.36
C ALA A 295 -8.72 8.73 -6.29
N LEU A 296 -9.03 9.68 -5.42
CA LEU A 296 -8.23 9.95 -4.24
C LEU A 296 -8.47 8.87 -3.18
N ALA A 297 -7.44 8.58 -2.39
CA ALA A 297 -7.58 7.73 -1.22
C ALA A 297 -8.29 8.46 -0.08
N ASP A 298 -9.16 7.74 0.62
CA ASP A 298 -9.72 8.16 1.90
C ASP A 298 -8.62 8.24 2.95
N LYS A 299 -8.67 9.27 3.80
CA LYS A 299 -7.61 9.53 4.77
C LYS A 299 -7.58 8.55 5.94
N PHE A 300 -8.67 7.84 6.18
CA PHE A 300 -8.82 6.93 7.31
C PHE A 300 -8.63 5.48 6.93
N ASN A 301 -8.97 5.13 5.67
CA ASN A 301 -8.88 3.74 5.24
C ASN A 301 -8.16 3.50 3.91
N GLY A 302 -7.65 4.53 3.24
CA GLY A 302 -6.90 4.37 2.01
C GLY A 302 -7.74 3.96 0.79
N ASP A 303 -9.03 3.67 0.92
CA ASP A 303 -9.89 3.23 -0.18
C ASP A 303 -10.15 4.37 -1.19
N PRO A 304 -10.45 4.06 -2.46
CA PRO A 304 -10.82 5.09 -3.41
C PRO A 304 -12.14 5.77 -3.01
N VAL A 305 -12.14 7.10 -2.96
CA VAL A 305 -13.31 7.90 -2.61
C VAL A 305 -14.18 8.12 -3.85
N GLU A 306 -15.43 7.63 -3.81
CA GLU A 306 -16.38 7.69 -4.93
C GLU A 306 -16.50 9.10 -5.52
N ASP A 307 -16.70 10.13 -4.67
CA ASP A 307 -16.88 11.53 -5.09
C ASP A 307 -15.70 12.13 -5.85
N THR A 308 -14.54 11.49 -5.76
CA THR A 308 -13.31 11.91 -6.42
C THR A 308 -13.02 11.12 -7.70
N LEU A 309 -13.91 10.20 -8.12
CA LEU A 309 -13.74 9.48 -9.37
C LEU A 309 -13.77 10.43 -10.57
N LYS A 310 -12.71 10.38 -11.38
CA LYS A 310 -12.56 11.17 -12.60
C LYS A 310 -11.98 10.32 -13.72
N VAL A 311 -12.35 10.63 -14.96
CA VAL A 311 -11.75 10.02 -16.15
C VAL A 311 -11.11 11.11 -16.99
N PHE A 312 -9.79 11.07 -17.07
CA PHE A 312 -9.02 12.07 -17.81
C PHE A 312 -8.53 11.51 -19.13
N LEU A 313 -8.67 12.32 -20.18
CA LEU A 313 -8.12 12.08 -21.51
C LEU A 313 -6.76 12.79 -21.65
N PHE A 314 -5.71 12.00 -21.84
CA PHE A 314 -4.35 12.43 -22.11
C PHE A 314 -4.05 12.37 -23.61
N GLN A 315 -3.43 13.40 -24.13
CA GLN A 315 -3.20 13.59 -25.56
C GLN A 315 -2.00 14.52 -25.80
N ASN A 316 -1.47 14.55 -27.04
CA ASN A 316 -0.39 15.46 -27.46
C ASN A 316 0.90 15.33 -26.61
N GLY A 317 1.29 14.10 -26.28
CA GLY A 317 2.52 13.83 -25.51
C GLY A 317 2.44 14.28 -24.05
N GLN A 318 1.22 14.35 -23.50
CA GLN A 318 1.01 14.53 -22.07
C GLN A 318 1.46 13.28 -21.30
N ALA A 319 2.06 13.51 -20.14
CA ALA A 319 2.46 12.48 -19.19
C ALA A 319 1.99 12.87 -17.78
N LEU A 320 2.05 11.93 -16.84
CA LEU A 320 1.58 12.15 -15.48
C LEU A 320 2.54 11.57 -14.45
N ARG A 321 2.63 12.25 -13.31
CA ARG A 321 3.13 11.71 -12.05
C ARG A 321 1.98 11.75 -11.04
N LEU A 322 1.74 10.64 -10.36
CA LEU A 322 0.72 10.56 -9.32
C LEU A 322 1.29 10.81 -7.94
N ASP A 323 0.47 11.44 -7.10
CA ASP A 323 0.73 11.52 -5.68
C ASP A 323 0.54 10.14 -5.01
N ALA A 324 1.14 9.97 -3.84
CA ALA A 324 1.01 8.76 -3.04
C ALA A 324 -0.45 8.41 -2.74
N GLY A 325 -0.80 7.13 -2.90
CA GLY A 325 -2.12 6.61 -2.56
C GLY A 325 -3.21 6.93 -3.59
N VAL A 326 -2.93 7.69 -4.65
CA VAL A 326 -3.92 7.93 -5.71
C VAL A 326 -4.23 6.64 -6.45
N TRP A 327 -5.50 6.25 -6.43
CA TRP A 327 -6.01 5.10 -7.18
C TRP A 327 -6.16 5.46 -8.64
N HIS A 328 -5.79 4.54 -9.52
CA HIS A 328 -5.89 4.73 -10.95
C HIS A 328 -6.12 3.41 -11.71
N SER A 329 -6.70 3.49 -12.91
CA SER A 329 -6.69 2.37 -13.85
C SER A 329 -5.35 2.28 -14.59
N LEU A 330 -5.12 1.19 -15.33
CA LEU A 330 -4.09 1.19 -16.39
C LEU A 330 -4.54 2.07 -17.59
N PRO A 331 -3.60 2.61 -18.40
CA PRO A 331 -3.93 3.53 -19.51
C PRO A 331 -4.77 2.89 -20.62
N ILE A 332 -5.95 3.45 -20.90
CA ILE A 332 -6.99 2.91 -21.79
C ILE A 332 -6.88 3.58 -23.16
N LEU A 333 -6.65 2.80 -24.22
CA LEU A 333 -6.62 3.36 -25.57
C LEU A 333 -8.04 3.73 -26.02
N ILE A 334 -8.20 4.93 -26.55
CA ILE A 334 -9.49 5.33 -27.13
C ILE A 334 -9.62 4.68 -28.51
N TYR A 335 -10.70 3.95 -28.74
CA TYR A 335 -11.00 3.36 -30.04
C TYR A 335 -11.12 4.46 -31.12
N PRO A 336 -10.55 4.29 -32.34
CA PRO A 336 -10.06 3.06 -32.95
C PRO A 336 -8.56 2.75 -32.80
N HIS A 337 -7.84 3.43 -31.89
CA HIS A 337 -6.41 3.14 -31.71
C HIS A 337 -6.20 1.68 -31.27
N GLY A 338 -5.54 0.88 -32.11
CA GLY A 338 -5.45 -0.57 -31.94
C GLY A 338 -4.40 -1.01 -30.91
N GLU A 339 -3.29 -0.28 -30.82
CA GLU A 339 -2.19 -0.57 -29.89
C GLU A 339 -1.34 0.67 -29.60
N ALA A 340 -0.68 0.70 -28.44
CA ALA A 340 0.35 1.67 -28.10
C ALA A 340 1.31 1.12 -27.05
N GLU A 341 2.53 1.67 -27.02
CA GLU A 341 3.54 1.38 -26.00
C GLU A 341 3.60 2.50 -24.97
N PHE A 342 3.78 2.10 -23.72
CA PHE A 342 3.90 2.96 -22.57
C PHE A 342 5.19 2.65 -21.81
N CYS A 343 5.66 3.64 -21.08
CA CYS A 343 6.72 3.49 -20.11
C CYS A 343 6.22 3.97 -18.75
N GLU A 344 6.36 3.11 -17.76
CA GLU A 344 6.11 3.37 -16.35
C GLU A 344 7.44 3.44 -15.62
N ILE A 345 7.64 4.51 -14.86
CA ILE A 345 8.77 4.66 -13.97
C ILE A 345 8.24 4.67 -12.54
N VAL A 346 8.72 3.74 -11.73
CA VAL A 346 8.35 3.56 -10.32
C VAL A 346 9.60 3.30 -9.50
N CYS A 347 9.48 3.40 -8.17
CA CYS A 347 10.52 2.85 -7.32
C CYS A 347 10.45 1.32 -7.29
N GLU A 348 11.63 0.69 -7.14
CA GLU A 348 11.80 -0.74 -6.96
C GLU A 348 11.30 -1.17 -5.57
N THR A 349 9.98 -1.12 -5.39
CA THR A 349 9.27 -1.52 -4.19
C THR A 349 8.11 -2.42 -4.59
N ASN A 350 7.76 -3.37 -3.72
CA ASN A 350 6.59 -4.23 -3.89
C ASN A 350 5.27 -3.50 -3.58
N ALA A 351 5.22 -2.18 -3.57
CA ALA A 351 4.12 -1.40 -2.96
C ALA A 351 2.84 -1.28 -3.81
N LEU A 352 2.71 -2.01 -4.93
CA LEU A 352 1.53 -1.88 -5.81
C LEU A 352 0.32 -2.60 -5.22
N ILE A 353 -0.74 -1.86 -4.90
CA ILE A 353 -2.03 -2.40 -4.41
C ILE A 353 -3.02 -2.47 -5.57
N GLU A 354 -3.85 -3.51 -5.61
CA GLU A 354 -4.90 -3.72 -6.61
C GLU A 354 -6.27 -3.95 -5.96
N ILE A 355 -7.33 -3.47 -6.63
CA ILE A 355 -8.74 -3.75 -6.33
C ILE A 355 -9.42 -4.29 -7.57
N ASN A 356 -10.16 -5.40 -7.41
CA ASN A 356 -11.08 -5.92 -8.42
C ASN A 356 -12.52 -5.47 -8.14
N LEU A 357 -12.97 -4.48 -8.89
CA LEU A 357 -14.29 -3.87 -8.79
C LEU A 357 -15.43 -4.83 -9.13
N HIS A 358 -15.21 -5.76 -10.06
CA HIS A 358 -16.24 -6.75 -10.39
C HIS A 358 -16.50 -7.69 -9.20
N TYR A 359 -15.45 -8.09 -8.49
CA TYR A 359 -15.57 -8.91 -7.28
C TYR A 359 -16.28 -8.15 -6.15
N GLU A 360 -15.93 -6.88 -5.96
CA GLU A 360 -16.41 -6.12 -4.81
C GLU A 360 -17.77 -5.44 -4.99
N CYS A 361 -17.99 -4.88 -6.18
CA CYS A 361 -19.17 -4.09 -6.51
C CYS A 361 -20.13 -4.84 -7.46
N GLY A 362 -19.71 -5.99 -8.00
CA GLY A 362 -20.48 -6.77 -8.97
C GLY A 362 -20.39 -6.28 -10.42
N GLU A 363 -19.74 -5.13 -10.66
CA GLU A 363 -19.52 -4.56 -11.99
C GLU A 363 -18.30 -3.63 -12.00
N GLY A 364 -17.75 -3.33 -13.18
CA GLY A 364 -16.65 -2.39 -13.36
C GLY A 364 -17.10 -0.93 -13.49
N LEU A 365 -16.16 0.01 -13.33
CA LEU A 365 -16.37 1.43 -13.59
C LEU A 365 -16.54 1.68 -15.09
N LYS A 366 -17.53 2.49 -15.44
CA LYS A 366 -17.90 2.75 -16.84
C LYS A 366 -17.66 4.18 -17.26
N PHE A 367 -17.26 4.40 -18.50
CA PHE A 367 -17.27 5.73 -19.14
C PHE A 367 -17.50 5.62 -20.65
N ARG A 368 -17.81 6.74 -21.30
CA ARG A 368 -18.00 6.81 -22.76
C ARG A 368 -16.99 7.77 -23.39
N SER A 369 -16.45 7.41 -24.54
CA SER A 369 -15.84 8.40 -25.45
C SER A 369 -16.96 9.15 -26.17
N GLY A 370 -16.90 10.48 -26.19
CA GLY A 370 -17.92 11.33 -26.83
C GLY A 370 -18.00 11.19 -28.34
#